data_AF-A0A9D9CU43-F1
#
_entry.id   AF-A0A9D9CU43-F1
#
_cell.length_a   1.000
_cell.length_b   1.000
_cell.length_c   1.000
_cell.angle_alpha   90.00
_cell.angle_beta   90.00
_cell.angle_gamma   90.00
#
_symmetry.space_group_name_H-M   'P 1'
#
loop_
_entity.id
_entity.type
_entity.pdbx_description
1 polymer ?
#
loop_
_entity_poly.entity_id
_entity_poly.type
_entity_poly.pdbx_seq_one_letter_code
_entity_poly.pdbx_strand_id
1 'polypeptide(L)'
;MKKIIIALTLSLILGSCTFTSKNEIKINDNLTRSEFVKMDYAAQRSILGQISPETKYELYKYKYAIDLKENNFTKQEREAIDKFLNKFLKIETFINGIPVEEENELFTYFQEELKWTNNQIHGFFMTPMTLKEFNEKGWQF
;
A
#
# COMPACT_ATOMS: atom_id res chain seq x y z
N MET A 1 9.13 35.36 -38.59
CA MET A 1 9.31 33.90 -38.50
C MET A 1 9.07 33.48 -37.05
N LYS A 2 7.88 32.95 -36.75
CA LYS A 2 7.50 32.45 -35.41
C LYS A 2 8.02 31.01 -35.27
N LYS A 3 8.90 30.74 -34.30
CA LYS A 3 9.22 29.37 -33.87
C LYS A 3 8.30 29.04 -32.70
N ILE A 4 7.34 28.17 -32.96
CA ILE A 4 6.52 27.50 -31.96
C ILE A 4 7.41 26.42 -31.33
N ILE A 5 7.76 26.58 -30.06
CA ILE A 5 8.31 25.50 -29.25
C ILE A 5 7.17 25.01 -28.36
N ILE A 6 6.64 23.85 -28.71
CA ILE A 6 5.73 23.05 -27.90
C ILE A 6 6.57 22.52 -26.74
N ALA A 7 6.48 23.15 -25.57
CA ALA A 7 6.97 22.58 -24.32
C ALA A 7 5.80 21.90 -23.61
N LEU A 8 5.50 20.69 -24.07
CA LEU A 8 4.80 19.66 -23.32
C LEU A 8 5.64 19.31 -22.08
N THR A 9 5.30 19.91 -20.95
CA THR A 9 5.64 19.39 -19.61
C THR A 9 4.33 19.51 -18.83
N LEU A 10 3.45 18.52 -18.94
CA LEU A 10 3.45 17.38 -18.02
C LEU A 10 3.83 17.81 -16.60
N SER A 11 3.09 18.79 -16.07
CA SER A 11 2.86 18.90 -14.63
C SER A 11 2.07 17.66 -14.20
N LEU A 12 2.78 16.53 -14.20
CA LEU A 12 2.49 15.40 -13.35
C LEU A 12 2.23 16.00 -11.98
N ILE A 13 1.00 15.77 -11.53
CA ILE A 13 0.55 15.97 -10.17
C ILE A 13 1.35 14.96 -9.34
N LEU A 14 2.65 15.21 -9.18
CA LEU A 14 3.41 14.82 -8.01
C LEU A 14 2.96 15.80 -6.94
N GLY A 15 1.71 15.61 -6.51
CA GLY A 15 1.28 16.02 -5.19
C GLY A 15 2.27 15.38 -4.25
N SER A 16 3.28 16.18 -3.89
CA SER A 16 4.25 15.90 -2.86
C SER A 16 3.45 15.92 -1.57
N CYS A 17 2.69 14.85 -1.35
CA CYS A 17 2.15 14.50 -0.06
C CYS A 17 3.37 14.19 0.78
N THR A 18 3.93 15.25 1.35
CA THR A 18 4.63 15.19 2.61
C THR A 18 3.63 14.64 3.61
N PHE A 19 3.44 13.32 3.60
CA PHE A 19 2.86 12.59 4.73
C PHE A 19 3.84 12.80 5.87
N THR A 20 3.63 13.90 6.58
CA THR A 20 4.15 14.08 7.92
C THR A 20 3.54 12.92 8.71
N SER A 21 4.39 12.18 9.42
CA SER A 21 4.01 11.07 10.32
C SER A 21 3.09 11.49 11.48
N LYS A 22 2.49 12.69 11.40
CA LYS A 22 1.72 13.35 12.44
C LYS A 22 0.22 13.46 12.14
N ASN A 23 -0.22 13.21 10.91
CA ASN A 23 -1.65 13.23 10.59
C ASN A 23 -2.21 11.81 10.67
N GLU A 24 -3.03 11.59 11.69
CA GLU A 24 -3.73 10.35 11.90
C GLU A 24 -4.85 10.18 10.85
N ILE A 25 -4.84 9.05 10.14
CA ILE A 25 -5.87 8.74 9.14
C ILE A 25 -7.13 8.28 9.87
N LYS A 26 -8.25 8.94 9.59
CA LYS A 26 -9.57 8.52 10.07
C LYS A 26 -10.16 7.48 9.13
N ILE A 27 -10.55 6.35 9.68
CA ILE A 27 -11.24 5.29 8.94
C ILE A 27 -12.75 5.56 8.93
N ASN A 28 -13.27 6.06 10.04
CA ASN A 28 -14.63 6.58 10.20
C ASN A 28 -14.63 7.63 11.33
N ASP A 29 -15.81 8.06 11.77
CA ASP A 29 -15.97 9.10 12.80
C ASP A 29 -15.29 8.76 14.14
N ASN A 30 -15.18 7.48 14.47
CA ASN A 30 -14.74 6.99 15.78
C ASN A 30 -13.46 6.16 15.74
N LEU A 31 -12.94 5.83 14.55
CA LEU A 31 -11.82 4.91 14.40
C LEU A 31 -10.68 5.55 13.62
N THR A 32 -9.51 5.57 14.24
CA THR A 32 -8.28 5.99 13.60
C THR A 32 -7.47 4.80 13.08
N ARG A 33 -6.50 5.08 12.20
CA ARG A 33 -5.51 4.08 11.78
C ARG A 33 -4.78 3.48 12.99
N SER A 34 -4.34 4.30 13.95
CA SER A 34 -3.52 3.80 15.05
C SER A 34 -4.29 2.86 15.98
N GLU A 35 -5.60 3.07 16.10
CA GLU A 35 -6.52 2.17 16.80
C GLU A 35 -6.80 0.92 15.97
N PHE A 36 -7.03 1.09 14.67
CA PHE A 36 -7.28 0.01 13.74
C PHE A 36 -6.14 -1.01 13.67
N VAL A 37 -4.87 -0.57 13.59
CA VAL A 37 -3.71 -1.48 13.53
C VAL A 37 -3.49 -2.26 14.83
N LYS A 38 -4.13 -1.86 15.94
CA LYS A 38 -4.09 -2.59 17.21
C LYS A 38 -5.05 -3.77 17.23
N MET A 39 -6.11 -3.72 16.43
CA MET A 39 -7.12 -4.78 16.33
C MET A 39 -6.53 -6.07 15.78
N ASP A 40 -7.17 -7.21 16.08
CA ASP A 40 -6.82 -8.50 15.48
C ASP A 40 -7.10 -8.54 13.97
N TYR A 41 -6.57 -9.57 13.31
CA TYR A 41 -6.69 -9.72 11.85
C TYR A 41 -8.14 -9.79 11.36
N ALA A 42 -9.00 -10.53 12.05
CA ALA A 42 -10.38 -10.75 11.62
C ALA A 42 -11.18 -9.44 11.70
N ALA A 43 -10.98 -8.66 12.77
CA ALA A 43 -11.55 -7.34 12.93
C ALA A 43 -11.05 -6.36 11.85
N GLN A 44 -9.74 -6.32 11.59
CA GLN A 44 -9.18 -5.49 10.53
C GLN A 44 -9.76 -5.85 9.16
N ARG A 45 -9.85 -7.15 8.82
CA ARG A 45 -10.45 -7.64 7.58
C ARG A 45 -11.91 -7.23 7.43
N SER A 46 -12.69 -7.34 8.50
CA SER A 46 -14.12 -6.99 8.49
C SER A 46 -14.32 -5.50 8.18
N ILE A 47 -13.56 -4.63 8.87
CA ILE A 47 -13.62 -3.18 8.66
C ILE A 47 -13.11 -2.81 7.25
N LEU A 48 -12.02 -3.42 6.77
CA LEU A 48 -11.57 -3.22 5.39
C LEU A 48 -12.65 -3.62 4.38
N GLY A 49 -13.47 -4.63 4.66
CA GLY A 49 -14.61 -4.97 3.81
C GLY A 49 -15.66 -3.87 3.67
N GLN A 50 -15.73 -2.94 4.64
CA GLN A 50 -16.82 -1.96 4.79
C GLN A 50 -16.45 -0.52 4.45
N ILE A 51 -15.15 -0.21 4.35
CA ILE A 51 -14.68 1.17 4.11
C ILE A 51 -14.56 1.47 2.61
N SER A 52 -14.63 2.76 2.27
CA SER A 52 -14.58 3.19 0.87
C SER A 52 -13.22 2.88 0.21
N PRO A 53 -13.19 2.70 -1.12
CA PRO A 53 -11.96 2.54 -1.88
C PRO A 53 -10.93 3.66 -1.63
N GLU A 54 -11.38 4.90 -1.44
CA GLU A 54 -10.53 6.06 -1.16
C GLU A 54 -9.87 5.94 0.21
N THR A 55 -10.62 5.56 1.25
CA THR A 55 -10.05 5.34 2.58
C THR A 55 -9.05 4.19 2.57
N LYS A 56 -9.34 3.10 1.85
CA LYS A 56 -8.36 2.01 1.64
C LYS A 56 -7.11 2.54 0.98
N TYR A 57 -7.26 3.26 -0.12
CA TYR A 57 -6.15 3.82 -0.86
C TYR A 57 -5.25 4.69 0.04
N GLU A 58 -5.82 5.58 0.84
CA GLU A 58 -5.03 6.42 1.77
C GLU A 58 -4.33 5.61 2.86
N LEU A 59 -4.97 4.58 3.40
CA LEU A 59 -4.36 3.68 4.39
C LEU A 59 -3.14 2.91 3.82
N TYR A 60 -3.27 2.34 2.63
CA TYR A 60 -2.18 1.60 1.98
C TYR A 60 -1.08 2.55 1.44
N LYS A 61 -1.45 3.74 0.99
CA LYS A 61 -0.50 4.79 0.61
C LYS A 61 0.33 5.26 1.80
N TYR A 62 -0.30 5.42 2.96
CA TYR A 62 0.42 5.70 4.20
C TYR A 62 1.36 4.57 4.58
N LYS A 63 0.87 3.33 4.62
CA LYS A 63 1.68 2.13 4.90
C LYS A 63 2.95 2.14 4.06
N TYR A 64 2.77 2.30 2.75
CA TYR A 64 3.85 2.34 1.79
C TYR A 64 4.83 3.50 2.04
N ALA A 65 4.33 4.72 2.23
CA ALA A 65 5.17 5.87 2.47
C ALA A 65 6.02 5.72 3.75
N ILE A 66 5.50 5.02 4.76
CA ILE A 66 6.26 4.70 5.98
C ILE A 66 7.25 3.57 5.73
N ASP A 67 6.83 2.46 5.12
CA ASP A 67 7.71 1.32 4.84
C ASP A 67 8.87 1.69 3.89
N LEU A 68 8.68 2.69 3.02
CA LEU A 68 9.78 3.25 2.21
C LEU A 68 10.71 4.19 2.97
N LYS A 69 10.23 4.85 4.03
CA LYS A 69 11.03 5.80 4.82
C LYS A 69 11.84 5.08 5.90
N GLU A 70 11.23 4.09 6.55
CA GLU A 70 11.94 3.18 7.44
C GLU A 70 12.77 2.23 6.54
N ASN A 71 14.10 2.27 6.62
CA ASN A 71 15.03 1.58 5.71
C ASN A 71 15.01 0.04 5.82
N ASN A 72 13.84 -0.60 5.86
CA ASN A 72 13.69 -2.04 6.05
C ASN A 72 13.56 -2.82 4.74
N PHE A 73 13.71 -2.16 3.59
CA PHE A 73 13.80 -2.81 2.29
C PHE A 73 15.21 -2.69 1.72
N THR A 74 15.74 -3.82 1.27
CA THR A 74 16.83 -3.88 0.30
C THR A 74 16.48 -3.08 -0.96
N LYS A 75 17.50 -2.72 -1.75
CA LYS A 75 17.30 -1.99 -3.00
C LYS A 75 16.35 -2.73 -3.96
N GLN A 76 16.46 -4.05 -4.04
CA GLN A 76 15.59 -4.90 -4.87
C GLN A 76 14.14 -4.91 -4.36
N GLU A 77 13.93 -5.08 -3.04
CA GLU A 77 12.60 -4.98 -2.43
C GLU A 77 11.94 -3.65 -2.72
N ARG A 78 12.70 -2.55 -2.59
CA ARG A 78 12.21 -1.20 -2.86
C ARG A 78 11.78 -1.02 -4.31
N GLU A 79 12.63 -1.40 -5.27
CA GLU A 79 12.33 -1.29 -6.70
C GLU A 79 11.11 -2.12 -7.10
N ALA A 80 10.96 -3.30 -6.52
CA ALA A 80 9.84 -4.19 -6.77
C ALA A 80 8.53 -3.67 -6.19
N ILE A 81 8.56 -3.25 -4.93
CA ILE A 81 7.40 -2.70 -4.23
C ILE A 81 6.96 -1.40 -4.91
N ASP A 82 7.90 -0.57 -5.36
CA ASP A 82 7.60 0.65 -6.13
C ASP A 82 6.98 0.34 -7.51
N LYS A 83 7.55 -0.61 -8.26
CA LYS A 83 7.00 -1.06 -9.55
C LYS A 83 5.60 -1.65 -9.39
N PHE A 84 5.39 -2.43 -8.34
CA PHE A 84 4.10 -3.02 -8.01
C PHE A 84 3.09 -1.93 -7.60
N LEU A 85 3.42 -1.05 -6.67
CA LEU A 85 2.44 -0.08 -6.17
C LEU A 85 2.02 0.96 -7.19
N ASN A 86 2.90 1.35 -8.12
CA ASN A 86 2.49 2.17 -9.26
C ASN A 86 1.43 1.49 -10.15
N LYS A 87 1.42 0.15 -10.19
CA LYS A 87 0.46 -0.64 -10.96
C LYS A 87 -0.83 -0.92 -10.17
N PHE A 88 -0.72 -1.24 -8.87
CA PHE A 88 -1.81 -1.81 -8.07
C PHE A 88 -2.35 -0.93 -6.94
N LEU A 89 -1.60 0.09 -6.49
CA LEU A 89 -2.11 1.05 -5.53
C LEU A 89 -2.90 2.13 -6.28
N LYS A 90 -4.03 1.75 -6.84
CA LYS A 90 -4.98 2.66 -7.52
C LYS A 90 -6.35 2.48 -6.90
N ILE A 91 -7.11 3.56 -6.79
CA ILE A 91 -8.50 3.52 -6.31
C ILE A 91 -9.31 2.52 -7.15
N GLU A 92 -9.13 2.52 -8.47
CA GLU A 92 -9.77 1.58 -9.40
C GLU A 92 -9.48 0.12 -9.07
N THR A 93 -8.28 -0.22 -8.58
CA THR A 93 -7.94 -1.59 -8.17
C THR A 93 -8.73 -2.02 -6.94
N PHE A 94 -9.02 -1.10 -6.01
CA PHE A 94 -9.89 -1.39 -4.86
C PHE A 94 -11.38 -1.48 -5.21
N ILE A 95 -11.78 -0.88 -6.34
CA ILE A 95 -13.14 -0.96 -6.87
C ILE A 95 -13.34 -2.26 -7.67
N ASN A 96 -12.44 -2.54 -8.60
CA ASN A 96 -12.59 -3.58 -9.60
C ASN A 96 -11.94 -4.92 -9.20
N GLY A 97 -11.15 -4.91 -8.12
CA GLY A 97 -10.28 -6.03 -7.77
C GLY A 97 -8.99 -6.03 -8.59
N ILE A 98 -8.07 -6.90 -8.18
CA ILE A 98 -6.83 -7.16 -8.92
C ILE A 98 -7.13 -8.28 -9.94
N PRO A 99 -6.77 -8.12 -11.23
CA PRO A 99 -6.85 -9.22 -12.18
C PRO A 99 -6.05 -10.44 -11.71
N VAL A 100 -6.59 -11.66 -11.87
CA VAL A 100 -5.98 -12.89 -11.35
C VAL A 100 -4.55 -13.12 -11.86
N GLU A 101 -4.30 -12.82 -13.13
CA GLU A 101 -2.96 -12.92 -13.73
C GLU A 101 -1.95 -12.00 -13.03
N GLU A 102 -2.40 -10.79 -12.72
CA GLU A 102 -1.60 -9.78 -12.06
C GLU A 102 -1.37 -10.08 -10.56
N GLU A 103 -2.35 -10.69 -9.90
CA GLU A 103 -2.20 -11.24 -8.55
C GLU A 103 -1.20 -12.41 -8.54
N ASN A 104 -1.23 -13.29 -9.54
CA ASN A 104 -0.27 -14.40 -9.64
C ASN A 104 1.16 -13.91 -9.87
N GLU A 105 1.36 -12.91 -10.73
CA GLU A 105 2.66 -12.26 -10.93
C GLU A 105 3.20 -11.68 -9.63
N LEU A 106 2.33 -11.04 -8.85
CA LEU A 106 2.67 -10.49 -7.54
C LEU A 106 3.13 -11.58 -6.57
N PHE A 107 2.35 -12.64 -6.43
CA PHE A 107 2.63 -13.72 -5.51
C PHE A 107 3.95 -14.41 -5.87
N THR A 108 4.13 -14.72 -7.15
CA THR A 108 5.35 -15.33 -7.69
C THR A 108 6.56 -14.46 -7.35
N TYR A 109 6.48 -13.15 -7.57
CA TYR A 109 7.59 -12.25 -7.28
C TYR A 109 7.98 -12.25 -5.80
N PHE A 110 7.03 -12.10 -4.88
CA PHE A 110 7.34 -12.10 -3.44
C PHE A 110 7.88 -13.46 -2.95
N GLN A 111 7.42 -14.56 -3.54
CA GLN A 111 7.94 -15.89 -3.23
C GLN A 111 9.35 -16.08 -3.77
N GLU A 112 9.61 -15.70 -5.02
CA GLU A 112 10.88 -15.98 -5.70
C GLU A 112 12.00 -15.03 -5.23
N GLU A 113 11.71 -13.74 -5.13
CA GLU A 113 12.72 -12.73 -4.83
C GLU A 113 12.86 -12.52 -3.32
N LEU A 114 11.75 -12.49 -2.59
CA LEU A 114 11.74 -12.14 -1.16
C LEU A 114 11.61 -13.36 -0.24
N LYS A 115 11.37 -14.54 -0.81
CA LYS A 115 11.19 -15.80 -0.06
C LYS A 115 10.05 -15.74 0.94
N TRP A 116 9.04 -14.91 0.69
CA TRP A 116 7.85 -14.84 1.54
C TRP A 116 6.92 -16.02 1.26
N THR A 117 6.28 -16.51 2.33
CA THR A 117 5.21 -17.51 2.24
C THR A 117 3.90 -16.86 1.79
N ASN A 118 2.96 -17.66 1.26
CA ASN A 118 1.61 -17.19 0.93
C ASN A 118 0.93 -16.47 2.09
N ASN A 119 1.12 -16.96 3.31
CA ASN A 119 0.53 -16.39 4.51
C ASN A 119 1.11 -15.00 4.82
N GLN A 120 2.41 -14.80 4.61
CA GLN A 120 3.04 -13.49 4.74
C GLN A 120 2.55 -12.53 3.64
N ILE A 121 2.45 -13.00 2.40
CA ILE A 121 1.97 -12.21 1.26
C ILE A 121 0.51 -11.78 1.51
N HIS A 122 -0.40 -12.72 1.77
CA HIS A 122 -1.80 -12.41 2.08
C HIS A 122 -1.93 -11.53 3.32
N GLY A 123 -1.23 -11.84 4.42
CA GLY A 123 -1.31 -11.06 5.64
C GLY A 123 -0.84 -9.60 5.43
N PHE A 124 0.25 -9.42 4.68
CA PHE A 124 0.77 -8.09 4.37
C PHE A 124 -0.15 -7.32 3.42
N PHE A 125 -0.66 -7.93 2.35
CA PHE A 125 -1.53 -7.24 1.40
C PHE A 125 -2.94 -7.02 1.90
N MET A 126 -3.43 -7.83 2.84
CA MET A 126 -4.78 -7.71 3.38
C MET A 126 -4.83 -6.86 4.66
N THR A 127 -3.73 -6.19 5.01
CA THR A 127 -3.65 -5.27 6.14
C THR A 127 -2.91 -3.97 5.74
N PRO A 128 -3.40 -2.79 6.16
CA PRO A 128 -2.70 -1.51 5.99
C PRO A 128 -1.64 -1.26 7.09
N MET A 129 -1.17 -2.33 7.75
CA MET A 129 -0.07 -2.28 8.71
C MET A 129 1.28 -2.16 8.01
N THR A 130 2.21 -1.40 8.58
CA THR A 130 3.61 -1.39 8.13
C THR A 130 4.24 -2.78 8.27
N LEU A 131 5.33 -3.05 7.55
CA LEU A 131 6.05 -4.32 7.67
C LEU A 131 6.53 -4.56 9.11
N LYS A 132 6.96 -3.49 9.79
CA LYS A 132 7.36 -3.54 11.20
C LYS A 132 6.18 -3.93 12.10
N GLU A 133 5.05 -3.24 11.97
CA GLU A 133 3.82 -3.55 12.73
C GLU A 133 3.38 -5.00 12.48
N PHE A 134 3.45 -5.46 11.22
CA PHE A 134 3.12 -6.82 10.83
C PHE A 134 4.03 -7.87 11.51
N ASN A 135 5.35 -7.65 11.46
CA ASN A 135 6.32 -8.56 12.07
C ASN A 135 6.21 -8.61 13.60
N GLU A 136 5.96 -7.47 14.25
CA GLU A 136 5.78 -7.36 15.70
C GLU A 136 4.51 -8.09 16.19
N LYS A 137 3.46 -8.14 15.37
CA LYS A 137 2.18 -8.77 15.72
C LYS A 137 2.24 -10.30 15.71
N GLY A 138 3.20 -10.90 14.99
CA GLY A 138 3.43 -12.34 14.99
C GLY A 138 2.20 -13.18 14.61
N TRP A 139 1.30 -12.65 13.78
CA TRP A 139 0.07 -13.34 13.42
C TRP A 139 0.36 -14.62 12.66
N GLN A 140 -0.22 -15.72 13.14
CA GLN A 140 -0.25 -16.99 12.44
C GLN A 140 -1.56 -17.04 11.65
N PHE A 141 -1.44 -17.09 10.33
CA PHE A 141 -2.56 -17.21 9.37
C PHE A 141 -2.74 -18.66 8.97
#